data_AF-A0A9R0QAH1-F1
#
_entry.id   AF-A0A9R0QAH1-F1
#
_cell.length_a   1.000
_cell.length_b   1.000
_cell.length_c   1.000
_cell.angle_alpha   90.00
_cell.angle_beta   90.00
_cell.angle_gamma   90.00
#
_symmetry.space_group_name_H-M   'P 1'
#
loop_
_entity.id
_entity.type
_entity.pdbx_description
1 polymer ?
#
loop_
_entity_poly.entity_id
_entity_poly.type
_entity_poly.pdbx_seq_one_letter_code
_entity_poly.pdbx_strand_id
1 'polypeptide(L)' 'MAKETETKEIVALKKIRMDNEREGFPITAIREIKILKKLHHQNVIQLKEIVTSPGPDRDEQGKQSMVLF' A
#
# COMPACT_ATOMS: atom_id res chain seq x y z
N MET A 1 -5.53 2.05 11.88
CA MET A 1 -4.94 3.40 11.96
C MET A 1 -3.54 3.27 12.50
N ALA A 2 -2.60 3.98 11.89
CA ALA A 2 -1.21 4.10 12.33
C ALA A 2 -0.89 5.58 12.55
N LYS A 3 0.30 5.86 13.07
CA LYS A 3 0.77 7.21 13.32
C LYS A 3 2.13 7.37 12.67
N GLU A 4 2.26 8.36 11.80
CA GLU A 4 3.56 8.70 11.21
C GLU A 4 4.51 9.19 12.31
N THR A 5 5.74 8.69 12.34
CA THR A 5 6.64 8.89 13.48
C THR A 5 7.17 10.31 13.59
N GLU A 6 7.39 10.97 12.45
CA GLU A 6 7.95 12.32 12.38
C GLU A 6 6.85 13.38 12.53
N THR A 7 5.86 13.39 11.63
CA THR A 7 4.78 14.40 11.65
C THR A 7 3.75 14.18 12.76
N LYS A 8 3.70 12.97 13.36
CA LYS A 8 2.66 12.54 14.29
C LYS A 8 1.25 12.47 13.68
N GLU A 9 1.12 12.54 12.37
CA GLU A 9 -0.16 12.45 11.68
C GLU A 9 -0.78 11.04 11.80
N ILE A 10 -2.10 10.98 11.95
CA ILE A 10 -2.84 9.72 11.92
C ILE A 10 -3.08 9.32 10.46
N VAL A 11 -2.68 8.12 10.12
CA VAL A 11 -2.69 7.60 8.74
C VAL A 11 -3.37 6.24 8.69
N ALA A 12 -3.88 5.88 7.52
CA ALA A 12 -4.45 4.56 7.28
C ALA A 12 -3.47 3.69 6.47
N LEU A 13 -3.26 2.46 6.94
CA LEU A 13 -2.47 1.45 6.24
C LEU A 13 -3.42 0.39 5.65
N LYS A 14 -3.36 0.20 4.33
CA LYS A 14 -4.01 -0.93 3.65
C LYS A 14 -2.95 -1.94 3.26
N LYS A 15 -3.01 -3.13 3.87
CA LYS A 15 -2.19 -4.27 3.45
C LYS A 15 -2.74 -4.84 2.14
N ILE A 16 -1.90 -4.93 1.12
CA ILE A 16 -2.26 -5.60 -0.14
C ILE A 16 -2.05 -7.10 0.05
N ARG A 17 -3.11 -7.88 -0.20
CA ARG A 17 -3.04 -9.34 -0.16
C ARG A 17 -2.56 -9.86 -1.51
N MET A 18 -1.58 -10.75 -1.46
CA MET A 18 -0.98 -11.40 -2.63
C MET A 18 -1.54 -12.82 -2.70
N ASP A 19 -2.84 -12.96 -3.01
CA ASP A 19 -3.54 -14.25 -2.92
C ASP A 19 -2.99 -15.28 -3.94
N ASN A 20 -2.37 -14.82 -5.03
CA ASN A 20 -1.69 -15.64 -6.04
C ASN A 20 -0.27 -15.11 -6.31
N GLU A 21 0.73 -15.62 -5.60
CA GLU A 21 2.13 -15.18 -5.76
C GLU A 21 2.67 -15.35 -7.19
N ARG A 22 2.10 -16.28 -7.98
CA ARG A 22 2.47 -16.54 -9.39
C ARG A 22 2.06 -15.42 -10.35
N GLU A 23 1.00 -14.67 -10.03
CA GLU A 23 0.46 -13.61 -10.90
C GLU A 23 1.09 -12.24 -10.59
N GLY A 24 1.93 -12.17 -9.56
CA GLY A 24 2.56 -10.91 -9.12
C GLY A 24 1.58 -10.00 -8.39
N PHE A 25 1.75 -8.69 -8.53
CA PHE A 25 0.97 -7.71 -7.80
C PHE A 25 -0.48 -7.65 -8.35
N PRO A 26 -1.53 -7.71 -7.50
CA PRO A 26 -2.91 -7.74 -7.95
C PRO A 26 -3.25 -6.58 -8.90
N ILE A 27 -3.76 -6.88 -10.09
CA ILE A 27 -4.08 -5.85 -11.11
C ILE A 27 -5.11 -4.83 -10.60
N THR A 28 -6.00 -5.26 -9.71
CA THR A 28 -6.98 -4.40 -9.04
C THR A 28 -6.28 -3.36 -8.17
N ALA A 29 -5.29 -3.75 -7.36
CA ALA A 29 -4.51 -2.84 -6.55
C ALA A 29 -3.72 -1.84 -7.41
N ILE A 30 -3.19 -2.26 -8.58
CA ILE A 30 -2.54 -1.33 -9.53
C ILE A 30 -3.55 -0.28 -10.03
N ARG A 31 -4.77 -0.70 -10.38
CA ARG A 31 -5.82 0.21 -10.86
C ARG A 31 -6.22 1.21 -9.78
N GLU A 32 -6.44 0.75 -8.55
CA GLU A 32 -6.74 1.62 -7.41
C GLU A 32 -5.65 2.67 -7.19
N ILE A 33 -4.38 2.26 -7.13
CA ILE A 33 -3.23 3.16 -7.00
C ILE A 33 -3.21 4.19 -8.13
N LYS A 34 -3.38 3.76 -9.38
CA LYS A 34 -3.35 4.66 -10.56
C LYS A 34 -4.47 5.69 -10.52
N ILE A 35 -5.66 5.31 -10.05
CA ILE A 35 -6.80 6.21 -9.91
C ILE A 35 -6.50 7.23 -8.80
N LEU A 36 -6.13 6.76 -7.60
CA LEU A 36 -5.88 7.63 -6.45
C LEU A 36 -4.69 8.56 -6.65
N LYS A 37 -3.64 8.15 -7.37
CA LYS A 37 -2.52 9.03 -7.76
C LYS A 37 -2.94 10.23 -8.62
N LYS A 38 -4.05 10.12 -9.35
CA LYS A 38 -4.54 11.17 -10.25
C LYS A 38 -5.59 12.07 -9.59
N LEU A 39 -6.21 11.62 -8.50
CA LEU A 39 -7.29 12.35 -7.85
C LEU A 39 -6.74 13.18 -6.69
N HIS A 40 -6.97 14.49 -6.76
CA HIS A 40 -6.62 15.44 -5.70
C HIS A 40 -7.85 16.32 -5.42
N HIS A 41 -8.64 15.94 -4.43
CA HIS A 41 -9.88 16.63 -4.10
C HIS A 41 -10.21 16.47 -2.61
N GLN A 42 -10.73 17.53 -1.97
CA GLN A 42 -11.03 17.56 -0.53
C GLN A 42 -11.94 16.41 -0.05
N ASN A 43 -12.79 15.88 -0.93
CA ASN A 43 -13.74 14.79 -0.62
C ASN A 43 -13.31 13.43 -1.18
N VAL A 44 -12.07 13.28 -1.64
CA VAL A 44 -11.53 12.01 -2.13
C VAL A 44 -10.31 11.68 -1.29
N ILE A 45 -10.23 10.44 -0.82
CA ILE A 45 -9.09 9.99 -0.02
C ILE A 45 -7.79 10.15 -0.82
N GLN A 46 -6.77 10.73 -0.20
CA GLN A 46 -5.49 10.93 -0.83
C GLN A 46 -4.60 9.72 -0.60
N LEU A 47 -3.92 9.28 -1.66
CA LEU A 47 -2.82 8.32 -1.53
C LEU A 47 -1.57 9.09 -1.11
N LYS A 48 -1.03 8.81 0.09
CA LYS A 48 0.17 9.48 0.59
C LYS A 48 1.44 8.80 0.11
N GLU A 49 1.57 7.51 0.34
CA GLU A 49 2.74 6.72 -0.07
C GLU A 49 2.41 5.25 -0.29
N ILE A 50 3.33 4.54 -0.96
CA ILE A 50 3.29 3.09 -1.10
C ILE A 50 4.59 2.57 -0.52
N VAL A 51 4.49 1.68 0.46
CA VAL A 51 5.64 1.12 1.17
C VAL A 51 5.70 -0.39 0.96
N THR A 52 6.91 -0.91 0.78
CA THR A 52 7.15 -2.34 0.59
C THR A 52 8.23 -2.78 1.56
N SER A 53 7.97 -3.82 2.35
CA SER A 53 9.03 -4.44 3.14
C SER A 53 9.68 -5.55 2.29
N PRO A 54 10.98 -5.47 1.97
CA PRO A 54 11.69 -6.67 1.55
C PRO A 54 11.61 -7.67 2.72
N GLY A 55 11.02 -8.84 2.47
CA GLY A 55 11.06 -9.92 3.46
C GLY A 55 12.51 -10.35 3.72
N PRO A 56 12.83 -10.94 4.88
CA PRO A 56 14.15 -11.52 5.09
C PRO A 56 14.41 -12.53 3.96
N ASP A 57 15.57 -12.44 3.31
CA ASP A 57 16.04 -13.43 2.35
C ASP A 57 16.19 -14.77 3.06
N ARG A 58 15.12 -15.57 3.07
CA ARG A 58 15.03 -17.02 3.23
C ARG A 58 13.56 -17.38 3.40
N ASP A 59 13.07 -18.08 2.38
CA ASP A 59 11.96 -19.05 2.42
C ASP A 59 10.56 -18.50 2.77
N GLU A 60 9.73 -18.42 1.72
CA GLU A 60 8.26 -18.60 1.75
C GLU A 60 7.37 -17.68 2.62
N GLN A 61 7.78 -16.45 2.93
CA GLN A 61 6.84 -15.42 3.40
C GLN A 61 6.76 -14.24 2.42
N GLY A 62 5.68 -14.22 1.63
CA GLY A 62 5.44 -13.30 0.53
C GLY A 62 5.74 -11.82 0.82
N LYS A 63 6.27 -11.14 -0.20
CA LYS A 63 6.53 -9.69 -0.20
C LYS A 63 5.30 -8.93 0.28
N GLN A 64 5.37 -8.31 1.47
CA GLN A 64 4.28 -7.50 1.98
C GLN A 64 4.38 -6.08 1.40
N SER A 65 3.34 -5.71 0.65
CA SER A 65 3.16 -4.35 0.17
C SER A 65 2.04 -3.68 0.96
N MET A 66 2.26 -2.46 1.42
CA MET A 66 1.26 -1.65 2.09
C MET A 66 1.08 -0.33 1.36
N VAL A 67 -0.15 0.17 1.39
CA VAL A 67 -0.52 1.46 0.82
C VAL A 67 -0.95 2.37 1.95
N LEU A 68 -0.33 3.55 2.05
CA LEU A 68 -0.65 4.58 3.04
C LEU A 68 -1.63 5.59 2.45
N PHE A 69 -2.68 5.88 3.21
CA PHE A 69 -3.66 6.93 2.95
C PHE A 69 -3.63 7.95 4.09
#